data_AF-A0A8J2XEA0-F1
#
_entry.id   AF-A0A8J2XEA0-F1
#
_cell.length_a   1.000
_cell.length_b   1.000
_cell.length_c   1.000
_cell.angle_alpha   90.00
_cell.angle_beta   90.00
_cell.angle_gamma   90.00
#
_symmetry.space_group_name_H-M   'P 1'
#
loop_
_entity.id
_entity.type
_entity.pdbx_description
1 polymer ?
#
loop_
_entity_poly.entity_id
_entity_poly.type
_entity_poly.pdbx_seq_one_letter_code
_entity_poly.pdbx_strand_id
1 'polypeptide(L)'
;MVKFRTSTSEDPKPDSIVTMFQDLNRDPSIKFLHFHQGKILEDYCNQKDSKSNQKYIQVKDLAIELPTGTGKTLVGLLIAEYRRRVFNERVVFLCPTRQLCSQVNERARLYGINTALLVGYQSKYDPGQFYAYQQAKSIAITTYSGVFNTNPRINNPEVIICDDAHAADNYISALWTLSIDRSKHKDLYMALYRLLEPVMPNYIAYKIETGGSSRIDVILSRFTFNDRLAWIFKSNWTNFRRICF
;
A
#
# COMPACT_ATOMS: atom_id res chain seq x y z
N MET A 1 -15.34 -2.63 45.49
CA MET A 1 -14.37 -3.65 45.01
C MET A 1 -14.07 -3.38 43.54
N VAL A 2 -12.88 -2.87 43.23
CA VAL A 2 -12.49 -2.54 41.84
C VAL A 2 -12.15 -3.84 41.12
N LYS A 3 -12.88 -4.17 40.05
CA LYS A 3 -12.61 -5.34 39.21
C LYS A 3 -11.56 -4.97 38.18
N PHE A 4 -10.32 -5.40 38.41
CA PHE A 4 -9.28 -5.35 37.39
C PHE A 4 -9.56 -6.45 36.36
N ARG A 5 -9.64 -6.07 35.08
CA ARG A 5 -9.68 -7.01 33.96
C ARG A 5 -8.26 -7.12 33.42
N THR A 6 -7.69 -8.32 33.48
CA THR A 6 -6.46 -8.64 32.76
C THR A 6 -6.73 -8.63 31.26
N SER A 7 -5.75 -8.20 30.47
CA SER A 7 -5.84 -8.20 29.01
C SER A 7 -6.12 -9.63 28.52
N THR A 8 -7.02 -9.74 27.53
CA THR A 8 -7.28 -10.97 26.77
C THR A 8 -5.95 -11.59 26.32
N SER A 9 -5.84 -12.91 26.42
CA SER A 9 -4.64 -13.68 26.02
C SER A 9 -4.19 -13.30 24.62
N GLU A 10 -2.89 -13.03 24.45
CA GLU A 10 -2.28 -12.87 23.13
C GLU A 10 -2.50 -14.14 22.29
N ASP A 11 -2.76 -13.97 20.99
CA ASP A 11 -2.85 -15.10 20.07
C ASP A 11 -1.55 -15.92 20.16
N PRO A 12 -1.62 -17.27 20.22
CA PRO A 12 -0.43 -18.09 20.28
C PRO A 12 0.44 -17.84 19.04
N LYS A 13 1.75 -17.74 19.26
CA LYS A 13 2.72 -17.56 18.17
C LYS A 13 2.73 -18.83 17.31
N PRO A 14 2.35 -18.75 16.02
CA PRO A 14 2.34 -19.92 15.16
C PRO A 14 3.75 -20.35 14.77
N ASP A 15 3.98 -21.67 14.68
CA ASP A 15 5.26 -22.22 14.25
C ASP A 15 5.56 -21.95 12.77
N SER A 16 4.54 -22.04 11.92
CA SER A 16 4.63 -21.78 10.49
C SER A 16 3.38 -21.08 9.95
N ILE A 17 3.48 -20.45 8.78
CA ILE A 17 2.32 -19.82 8.13
C ILE A 17 1.26 -20.87 7.75
N VAL A 18 1.68 -22.08 7.35
CA VAL A 18 0.77 -23.16 6.96
C VAL A 18 0.00 -23.68 8.18
N THR A 19 0.68 -23.87 9.31
CA THR A 19 0.04 -24.25 10.58
C THR A 19 -0.89 -23.13 11.05
N MET A 20 -0.44 -21.87 11.01
CA MET A 20 -1.28 -20.72 11.33
C MET A 20 -2.56 -20.73 10.51
N PHE A 21 -2.47 -20.97 9.20
CA PHE A 21 -3.64 -21.03 8.33
C PHE A 21 -4.61 -22.11 8.81
N GLN A 22 -4.14 -23.29 9.22
CA GLN A 22 -5.00 -24.37 9.73
C GLN A 22 -5.79 -23.96 10.99
N ASP A 23 -5.15 -23.20 11.89
CA ASP A 23 -5.71 -22.77 13.17
C ASP A 23 -6.66 -21.56 13.07
N LEU A 24 -6.66 -20.84 11.94
CA LEU A 24 -7.57 -19.71 11.74
C LEU A 24 -9.03 -20.19 11.72
N ASN A 25 -9.88 -19.47 12.46
CA ASN A 25 -11.33 -19.65 12.45
C ASN A 25 -11.93 -19.10 11.14
N ARG A 26 -11.81 -19.90 10.08
CA ARG A 26 -12.16 -19.56 8.70
C ARG A 26 -13.58 -20.00 8.37
N ASP A 27 -14.12 -19.39 7.33
CA ASP A 27 -15.34 -19.88 6.70
C ASP A 27 -15.15 -21.33 6.21
N PRO A 28 -16.09 -22.26 6.49
CA PRO A 28 -15.98 -23.67 6.11
C PRO A 28 -15.83 -23.94 4.61
N SER A 29 -16.20 -22.98 3.76
CA SER A 29 -16.01 -23.08 2.30
C SER A 29 -14.53 -23.05 1.90
N ILE A 30 -13.66 -22.46 2.71
CA ILE A 30 -12.22 -22.32 2.44
C ILE A 30 -11.47 -23.48 3.10
N LYS A 31 -11.42 -24.62 2.39
CA LYS A 31 -10.91 -25.87 2.96
C LYS A 31 -9.39 -25.94 3.05
N PHE A 32 -8.69 -25.65 1.96
CA PHE A 32 -7.26 -25.90 1.85
C PHE A 32 -6.53 -24.80 1.09
N LEU A 33 -5.26 -24.64 1.46
CA LEU A 33 -4.33 -23.83 0.71
C LEU A 33 -3.92 -24.64 -0.53
N HIS A 34 -3.86 -24.01 -1.70
CA HIS A 34 -3.35 -24.71 -2.88
C HIS A 34 -1.86 -25.03 -2.70
N PHE A 35 -1.40 -26.14 -3.27
CA PHE A 35 0.00 -26.60 -3.12
C PHE A 35 1.03 -25.50 -3.47
N HIS A 36 0.81 -24.75 -4.55
CA HIS A 36 1.72 -23.68 -4.97
C HIS A 36 1.76 -22.52 -3.96
N GLN A 37 0.62 -22.20 -3.32
CA GLN A 37 0.58 -21.18 -2.27
C GLN A 37 1.38 -21.63 -1.05
N GLY A 38 1.26 -22.91 -0.67
CA GLY A 38 1.97 -23.48 0.47
C GLY A 38 3.47 -23.43 0.29
N LYS A 39 3.93 -23.86 -0.88
CA LYS A 39 5.34 -23.81 -1.26
C LYS A 39 5.91 -22.39 -1.18
N ILE A 40 5.18 -21.37 -1.66
CA ILE A 40 5.65 -19.98 -1.60
C ILE A 40 5.76 -19.48 -0.17
N LEU A 41 4.81 -19.85 0.70
CA LEU A 41 4.85 -19.47 2.12
C LEU A 41 5.98 -20.17 2.88
N GLU A 42 6.26 -21.44 2.55
CA GLU A 42 7.41 -22.18 3.06
C GLU A 42 8.73 -21.57 2.58
N ASP A 43 8.83 -21.25 1.29
CA ASP A 43 9.99 -20.61 0.70
C ASP A 43 10.26 -19.25 1.35
N TYR A 44 9.22 -18.43 1.56
CA TYR A 44 9.33 -17.17 2.29
C TYR A 44 9.94 -17.35 3.70
N CYS A 45 9.62 -18.43 4.40
CA CYS A 45 10.14 -18.69 5.75
C CYS A 45 11.55 -19.29 5.75
N ASN A 46 11.88 -20.12 4.76
CA ASN A 46 13.04 -21.03 4.82
C ASN A 46 14.13 -20.73 3.79
N GLN A 47 13.78 -20.27 2.60
CA GLN A 47 14.76 -19.94 1.57
C GLN A 47 15.55 -18.69 1.92
N LYS A 48 16.77 -18.64 1.40
CA LYS A 48 17.69 -17.52 1.56
C LYS A 48 17.79 -16.72 0.28
N ASP A 49 17.87 -15.42 0.44
CA ASP A 49 18.22 -14.52 -0.65
C ASP A 49 19.68 -14.73 -1.06
N SER A 50 19.88 -14.85 -2.37
CA SER A 50 21.19 -15.13 -2.95
C SER A 50 22.17 -13.97 -2.76
N LYS A 51 21.68 -12.73 -2.61
CA LYS A 51 22.53 -11.54 -2.46
C LYS A 51 22.96 -11.30 -1.02
N SER A 52 22.03 -11.40 -0.08
CA SER A 52 22.26 -11.10 1.35
C SER A 52 22.56 -12.33 2.21
N ASN A 53 22.33 -13.54 1.71
CA ASN A 53 22.41 -14.81 2.44
C ASN A 53 21.49 -14.86 3.70
N GLN A 54 20.54 -13.94 3.80
CA GLN A 54 19.51 -13.91 4.83
C GLN A 54 18.27 -14.67 4.38
N LYS A 55 17.51 -15.23 5.32
CA LYS A 55 16.20 -15.83 4.98
C LYS A 55 15.28 -14.76 4.40
N TYR A 56 14.40 -15.09 3.45
CA TYR A 56 13.50 -14.10 2.84
C TYR A 56 12.66 -13.34 3.87
N ILE A 57 12.20 -14.00 4.94
CA ILE A 57 11.53 -13.36 6.08
C ILE A 57 12.36 -12.26 6.78
N GLN A 58 13.68 -12.29 6.66
CA GLN A 58 14.60 -11.31 7.24
C GLN A 58 15.05 -10.25 6.24
N VAL A 59 14.79 -10.45 4.95
CA VAL A 59 15.12 -9.48 3.90
C VAL A 59 14.20 -8.26 4.06
N LYS A 60 14.78 -7.08 3.83
CA LYS A 60 14.05 -5.82 3.99
C LYS A 60 13.03 -5.61 2.86
N ASP A 61 13.46 -5.79 1.62
CA ASP A 61 12.66 -5.56 0.43
C ASP A 61 12.58 -6.87 -0.38
N LEU A 62 11.38 -7.41 -0.53
CA LEU A 62 11.13 -8.69 -1.18
C LEU A 62 10.03 -8.56 -2.24
N ALA A 63 10.29 -9.05 -3.44
CA ALA A 63 9.29 -9.21 -4.49
C ALA A 63 8.94 -10.69 -4.64
N ILE A 64 7.65 -11.00 -4.65
CA ILE A 64 7.12 -12.37 -4.78
C ILE A 64 6.26 -12.42 -6.04
N GLU A 65 6.74 -13.10 -7.07
CA GLU A 65 5.99 -13.25 -8.31
C GLU A 65 4.96 -14.40 -8.20
N LEU A 66 3.70 -14.06 -8.48
CA LEU A 66 2.58 -14.99 -8.49
C LEU A 66 1.79 -14.81 -9.81
N PRO A 67 1.33 -15.88 -10.47
CA PRO A 67 0.43 -15.74 -11.62
C PRO A 67 -0.92 -15.15 -11.20
N THR A 68 -1.62 -14.46 -12.10
CA THR A 68 -2.98 -13.98 -11.85
C THR A 68 -3.93 -15.15 -11.57
N GLY A 69 -4.89 -14.97 -10.65
CA GLY A 69 -5.86 -16.02 -10.29
C GLY A 69 -5.35 -17.05 -9.28
N THR A 70 -4.10 -16.98 -8.84
CA THR A 70 -3.49 -17.93 -7.87
C THR A 70 -3.69 -17.56 -6.40
N GLY A 71 -4.48 -16.51 -6.12
CA GLY A 71 -4.79 -16.06 -4.76
C GLY A 71 -3.71 -15.19 -4.10
N LYS A 72 -3.10 -14.24 -4.85
CA LYS A 72 -2.12 -13.27 -4.34
C LYS A 72 -2.53 -12.63 -3.02
N THR A 73 -3.78 -12.18 -2.96
CA THR A 73 -4.36 -11.56 -1.77
C THR A 73 -4.29 -12.49 -0.56
N LEU A 74 -4.61 -13.78 -0.70
CA LEU A 74 -4.55 -14.73 0.42
C LEU A 74 -3.12 -14.90 0.90
N VAL A 75 -2.17 -15.12 -0.01
CA VAL A 75 -0.74 -15.27 0.34
C VAL A 75 -0.25 -14.02 1.09
N GLY A 76 -0.54 -12.84 0.57
CA GLY A 76 -0.16 -11.58 1.22
C GLY A 76 -0.81 -11.39 2.59
N LEU A 77 -2.10 -11.69 2.75
CA LEU A 77 -2.78 -11.62 4.04
C LEU A 77 -2.21 -12.61 5.06
N LEU A 78 -1.81 -13.82 4.63
CA LEU A 78 -1.19 -14.80 5.51
C LEU A 78 0.21 -14.38 5.95
N ILE A 79 1.02 -13.81 5.04
CA ILE A 79 2.31 -13.22 5.43
C ILE A 79 2.09 -12.07 6.41
N ALA A 80 1.11 -11.20 6.16
CA ALA A 80 0.76 -10.08 7.02
C ALA A 80 0.41 -10.56 8.44
N GLU A 81 -0.50 -11.53 8.53
CA GLU A 81 -0.98 -12.06 9.81
C GLU A 81 0.11 -12.80 10.57
N TYR A 82 0.95 -13.57 9.87
CA TYR A 82 2.08 -14.25 10.50
C TYR A 82 3.07 -13.25 11.09
N ARG A 83 3.42 -12.20 10.34
CA ARG A 83 4.34 -11.17 10.84
C ARG A 83 3.75 -10.42 12.03
N ARG A 84 2.46 -10.12 11.98
CA ARG A 84 1.71 -9.52 13.10
C ARG A 84 1.77 -10.40 14.35
N ARG A 85 1.49 -11.70 14.25
CA ARG A 85 1.47 -12.61 15.41
C ARG A 85 2.85 -12.93 15.97
N VAL A 86 3.84 -13.17 15.10
CA VAL A 86 5.17 -13.64 15.53
C VAL A 86 6.07 -12.48 15.98
N PHE A 87 6.07 -11.37 15.23
CA PHE A 87 6.95 -10.23 15.46
C PHE A 87 6.25 -9.03 16.11
N ASN A 88 4.93 -9.09 16.31
CA ASN A 88 4.12 -7.98 16.83
C ASN A 88 4.26 -6.70 15.99
N GLU A 89 4.36 -6.87 14.66
CA GLU A 89 4.60 -5.77 13.73
C GLU A 89 3.29 -5.12 13.25
N ARG A 90 3.32 -3.79 13.09
CA ARG A 90 2.26 -2.99 12.45
C ARG A 90 2.33 -3.18 10.94
N VAL A 91 1.50 -4.07 10.42
CA VAL A 91 1.44 -4.39 8.99
C VAL A 91 0.38 -3.56 8.27
N VAL A 92 0.76 -2.99 7.13
CA VAL A 92 -0.14 -2.30 6.21
C VAL A 92 -0.22 -3.06 4.89
N PHE A 93 -1.43 -3.36 4.44
CA PHE A 93 -1.74 -3.97 3.16
C PHE A 93 -2.30 -2.90 2.22
N LEU A 94 -1.58 -2.65 1.12
CA LEU A 94 -1.89 -1.61 0.15
C LEU A 94 -2.60 -2.20 -1.06
N CYS A 95 -3.74 -1.62 -1.42
CA CYS A 95 -4.45 -1.92 -2.65
C CYS A 95 -4.51 -0.69 -3.57
N PRO A 96 -4.71 -0.88 -4.90
CA PRO A 96 -4.82 0.23 -5.85
C PRO A 96 -6.04 1.13 -5.59
N THR A 97 -7.20 0.55 -5.26
CA THR A 97 -8.48 1.28 -5.11
C THR A 97 -9.16 1.02 -3.78
N ARG A 98 -10.10 1.91 -3.39
CA ARG A 98 -10.91 1.75 -2.18
C ARG A 98 -11.85 0.54 -2.27
N GLN A 99 -12.33 0.23 -3.47
CA GLN A 99 -13.16 -0.93 -3.77
C GLN A 99 -12.37 -2.22 -3.55
N LEU A 100 -11.14 -2.30 -4.07
CA LEU A 100 -10.26 -3.43 -3.82
C LEU A 100 -9.95 -3.57 -2.32
N CYS A 101 -9.70 -2.46 -1.61
CA CYS A 101 -9.55 -2.52 -0.14
C CYS A 101 -10.76 -3.16 0.56
N SER A 102 -11.98 -2.80 0.16
CA SER A 102 -13.22 -3.39 0.73
C SER A 102 -13.29 -4.89 0.45
N GLN A 103 -13.00 -5.31 -0.78
CA GLN A 103 -12.98 -6.72 -1.17
C GLN A 103 -11.93 -7.52 -0.41
N VAL A 104 -10.73 -6.97 -0.22
CA VAL A 104 -9.67 -7.61 0.57
C VAL A 104 -10.10 -7.73 2.03
N ASN A 105 -10.73 -6.71 2.60
CA ASN A 105 -11.24 -6.73 3.97
C ASN A 105 -12.37 -7.77 4.16
N GLU A 106 -13.27 -7.90 3.20
CA GLU A 106 -14.30 -8.96 3.20
C GLU A 106 -13.68 -10.35 3.12
N ARG A 107 -12.70 -10.57 2.23
CA ARG A 107 -11.97 -11.84 2.14
C ARG A 107 -11.20 -12.17 3.42
N ALA A 108 -10.54 -11.18 4.02
CA ALA A 108 -9.82 -11.35 5.28
C ALA A 108 -10.74 -11.85 6.41
N ARG A 109 -11.98 -11.36 6.48
CA ARG A 109 -12.99 -11.86 7.42
C ARG A 109 -13.32 -13.33 7.18
N LEU A 110 -13.48 -13.75 5.93
CA LEU A 110 -13.67 -15.16 5.58
C LEU A 110 -12.46 -16.01 5.97
N TYR A 111 -11.26 -15.43 5.93
CA TYR A 111 -10.04 -16.10 6.39
C TYR A 111 -9.86 -16.07 7.92
N GLY A 112 -10.74 -15.44 8.70
CA GLY A 112 -10.58 -15.29 10.14
C GLY A 112 -9.42 -14.35 10.53
N ILE A 113 -9.03 -13.44 9.63
CA ILE A 113 -7.94 -12.48 9.83
C ILE A 113 -8.52 -11.12 10.21
N ASN A 114 -8.03 -10.56 11.32
CA ASN A 114 -8.48 -9.26 11.81
C ASN A 114 -7.87 -8.11 11.01
N THR A 115 -8.71 -7.29 10.41
CA THR A 115 -8.31 -6.16 9.56
C THR A 115 -8.97 -4.86 9.98
N ALA A 116 -8.24 -3.76 9.80
CA ALA A 116 -8.71 -2.39 9.94
C ALA A 116 -8.80 -1.76 8.55
N LEU A 117 -10.01 -1.42 8.10
CA LEU A 117 -10.23 -0.83 6.79
C LEU A 117 -10.11 0.71 6.88
N LEU A 118 -8.93 1.22 6.54
CA LEU A 118 -8.55 2.63 6.71
C LEU A 118 -8.56 3.36 5.36
N VAL A 119 -9.74 3.56 4.78
CA VAL A 119 -9.92 4.17 3.45
C VAL A 119 -10.71 5.47 3.47
N GLY A 120 -10.37 6.40 2.58
CA GLY A 120 -11.01 7.72 2.50
C GLY A 120 -10.29 8.79 3.31
N TYR A 121 -11.04 9.81 3.75
CA TYR A 121 -10.47 10.91 4.53
C TYR A 121 -9.88 10.43 5.84
N GLN A 122 -8.60 10.71 6.06
CA GLN A 122 -7.85 10.25 7.24
C GLN A 122 -8.43 10.75 8.57
N SER A 123 -9.12 11.90 8.55
CA SER A 123 -9.83 12.44 9.72
C SER A 123 -11.07 11.64 10.11
N LYS A 124 -11.62 10.84 9.18
CA LYS A 124 -12.83 10.03 9.36
C LYS A 124 -12.55 8.55 9.56
N TYR A 125 -11.29 8.15 9.74
CA TYR A 125 -10.98 6.78 10.10
C TYR A 125 -11.65 6.41 11.42
N ASP A 126 -12.19 5.19 11.49
CA ASP A 126 -12.75 4.66 12.72
C ASP A 126 -11.65 4.61 13.80
N PRO A 127 -11.83 5.26 14.96
CA PRO A 127 -10.81 5.30 15.99
C PRO A 127 -10.46 3.93 16.56
N GLY A 128 -11.45 3.03 16.66
CA GLY A 128 -11.26 1.67 17.17
C GLY A 128 -10.40 0.83 16.23
N GLN A 129 -10.69 0.88 14.93
CA GLN A 129 -9.90 0.19 13.91
C GLN A 129 -8.47 0.75 13.81
N PHE A 130 -8.33 2.08 13.86
CA PHE A 130 -7.01 2.71 13.84
C PHE A 130 -6.18 2.33 15.08
N TYR A 131 -6.80 2.34 16.26
CA TYR A 131 -6.14 1.93 17.51
C TYR A 131 -5.79 0.44 17.55
N ALA A 132 -6.61 -0.43 16.94
CA ALA A 132 -6.30 -1.84 16.78
C ALA A 132 -5.07 -2.06 15.88
N TYR A 133 -4.97 -1.30 14.78
CA TYR A 133 -3.78 -1.30 13.94
C TYR A 133 -2.53 -0.81 14.68
N GLN A 134 -2.64 0.30 15.42
CA GLN A 134 -1.51 0.86 16.18
C GLN A 134 -0.94 -0.12 17.22
N GLN A 135 -1.78 -0.98 17.79
CA GLN A 135 -1.37 -2.04 18.72
C GLN A 135 -0.94 -3.35 18.03
N ALA A 136 -0.80 -3.38 16.70
CA ALA A 136 -0.55 -4.60 15.94
C ALA A 136 -1.59 -5.72 16.21
N LYS A 137 -2.84 -5.35 16.54
CA LYS A 137 -3.96 -6.30 16.73
C LYS A 137 -4.73 -6.57 15.44
N SER A 138 -4.59 -5.70 14.45
CA SER A 138 -5.20 -5.86 13.13
C SER A 138 -4.27 -5.36 12.03
N ILE A 139 -4.41 -5.92 10.84
CA ILE A 139 -3.71 -5.45 9.63
C ILE A 139 -4.46 -4.25 9.07
N ALA A 140 -3.77 -3.14 8.84
CA ALA A 140 -4.38 -1.99 8.16
C ALA A 140 -4.49 -2.25 6.66
N ILE A 141 -5.71 -2.26 6.12
CA ILE A 141 -5.95 -2.28 4.69
C ILE A 141 -6.24 -0.85 4.24
N THR A 142 -5.45 -0.35 3.29
CA THR A 142 -5.62 1.01 2.76
C THR A 142 -5.13 1.12 1.32
N THR A 143 -5.30 2.29 0.73
CA THR A 143 -4.80 2.58 -0.62
C THR A 143 -3.38 3.14 -0.60
N TYR A 144 -2.67 3.04 -1.72
CA TYR A 144 -1.37 3.71 -1.89
C TYR A 144 -1.44 5.20 -1.50
N SER A 145 -2.49 5.92 -1.93
CA SER A 145 -2.68 7.34 -1.60
C SER A 145 -2.91 7.63 -0.12
N GLY A 146 -3.37 6.65 0.67
CA GLY A 146 -3.57 6.80 2.11
C GLY A 146 -2.26 6.85 2.89
N VAL A 147 -1.20 6.26 2.32
CA VAL A 147 0.13 6.14 2.93
C VAL A 147 1.14 7.05 2.25
N PHE A 148 1.17 7.06 0.92
CA PHE A 148 2.05 7.92 0.13
C PHE A 148 1.38 9.27 -0.11
N ASN A 149 1.38 10.14 0.89
CA ASN A 149 0.98 11.55 0.75
C ASN A 149 1.82 12.45 1.66
N THR A 150 1.57 13.75 1.63
CA THR A 150 2.36 14.75 2.36
C THR A 150 2.24 14.66 3.89
N ASN A 151 1.12 14.16 4.41
CA ASN A 151 0.87 14.05 5.84
C ASN A 151 0.01 12.81 6.14
N PRO A 152 0.59 11.60 6.08
CA PRO A 152 -0.15 10.37 6.25
C PRO A 152 -0.34 10.08 7.73
N ARG A 153 -1.57 9.75 8.11
CA ARG A 153 -1.94 9.32 9.46
C ARG A 153 -1.31 7.97 9.81
N ILE A 154 -1.03 7.14 8.80
CA ILE A 154 -0.23 5.92 8.93
C ILE A 154 1.22 6.29 8.55
N ASN A 155 2.05 6.61 9.55
CA ASN A 155 3.41 7.14 9.35
C ASN A 155 4.53 6.24 9.89
N ASN A 156 4.20 5.14 10.58
CA ASN A 156 5.19 4.24 11.17
C ASN A 156 4.85 2.73 11.00
N PRO A 157 4.41 2.28 9.80
CA PRO A 157 4.22 0.85 9.56
C PRO A 157 5.54 0.10 9.70
N GLU A 158 5.59 -1.12 10.23
CA GLU A 158 6.86 -1.90 10.21
C GLU A 158 7.00 -2.73 8.93
N VAL A 159 5.86 -3.15 8.38
CA VAL A 159 5.78 -3.91 7.14
C VAL A 159 4.72 -3.29 6.24
N ILE A 160 5.06 -3.11 4.97
CA ILE A 160 4.14 -2.70 3.91
C ILE A 160 4.07 -3.83 2.90
N ILE A 161 2.87 -4.33 2.67
CA ILE A 161 2.56 -5.31 1.63
C ILE A 161 1.86 -4.59 0.49
N CYS A 162 2.42 -4.66 -0.70
CA CYS A 162 1.89 -4.06 -1.91
C CYS A 162 1.19 -5.12 -2.74
N ASP A 163 -0.14 -5.06 -2.79
CA ASP A 163 -0.93 -5.85 -3.74
C ASP A 163 -0.95 -5.11 -5.09
N ASP A 164 -0.72 -5.87 -6.17
CA ASP A 164 -0.64 -5.37 -7.54
C ASP A 164 0.27 -4.13 -7.66
N ALA A 165 1.58 -4.35 -7.42
CA ALA A 165 2.56 -3.26 -7.45
C ALA A 165 2.68 -2.61 -8.84
N HIS A 166 2.28 -3.31 -9.92
CA HIS A 166 2.22 -2.72 -11.26
C HIS A 166 1.19 -1.59 -11.35
N ALA A 167 0.04 -1.73 -10.70
CA ALA A 167 -0.95 -0.67 -10.64
C ALA A 167 -0.47 0.54 -9.82
N ALA A 168 0.50 0.36 -8.91
CA ALA A 168 1.02 1.42 -8.05
C ALA A 168 1.73 2.53 -8.82
N ASP A 169 2.39 2.23 -9.95
CA ASP A 169 3.19 3.21 -10.68
C ASP A 169 2.35 4.40 -11.18
N ASN A 170 1.17 4.11 -11.73
CA ASN A 170 0.23 5.16 -12.16
C ASN A 170 -0.25 6.03 -10.99
N TYR A 171 -0.53 5.43 -9.83
CA TYR A 171 -0.99 6.15 -8.65
C TYR A 171 0.10 7.02 -8.04
N ILE A 172 1.30 6.48 -7.86
CA ILE A 172 2.45 7.20 -7.33
C ILE A 172 2.77 8.37 -8.27
N SER A 173 2.79 8.12 -9.58
CA SER A 173 3.02 9.16 -10.59
C SER A 173 2.01 10.30 -10.53
N ALA A 174 0.72 9.98 -10.32
CA ALA A 174 -0.32 10.99 -10.18
C ALA A 174 -0.13 11.87 -8.93
N LEU A 175 0.33 11.31 -7.80
CA LEU A 175 0.63 12.07 -6.58
C LEU A 175 1.73 13.13 -6.80
N TRP A 176 2.58 12.95 -7.82
CA TRP A 176 3.66 13.86 -8.17
C TRP A 176 3.36 14.70 -9.43
N THR A 177 2.11 14.69 -9.90
CA THR A 177 1.69 15.43 -11.08
C THR A 177 0.76 16.55 -10.68
N LEU A 178 1.15 17.79 -10.99
CA LEU A 178 0.23 18.93 -10.90
C LEU A 178 -0.44 19.11 -12.26
N SER A 179 -1.77 19.14 -12.25
CA SER A 179 -2.61 19.36 -13.41
C SER A 179 -3.24 20.74 -13.31
N ILE A 180 -2.93 21.60 -14.28
CA ILE A 180 -3.45 22.97 -14.35
C ILE A 180 -4.35 23.05 -15.56
N ASP A 181 -5.64 23.10 -15.31
CA ASP A 181 -6.69 23.19 -16.30
C ASP A 181 -6.96 24.65 -16.66
N ARG A 182 -6.89 25.00 -17.95
CA ARG A 182 -7.10 26.34 -18.48
C ARG A 182 -8.48 26.91 -18.12
N SER A 183 -9.51 26.06 -18.09
CA SER A 183 -10.89 26.48 -17.79
C SER A 183 -11.09 26.79 -16.31
N LYS A 184 -10.42 26.04 -15.41
CA LYS A 184 -10.54 26.20 -13.95
C LYS A 184 -9.56 27.20 -13.37
N HIS A 185 -8.37 27.33 -13.97
CA HIS A 185 -7.24 28.09 -13.44
C HIS A 185 -6.62 28.99 -14.53
N LYS A 186 -7.46 29.79 -15.20
CA LYS A 186 -7.07 30.59 -16.37
C LYS A 186 -5.84 31.46 -16.13
N ASP A 187 -5.80 32.21 -15.03
CA ASP A 187 -4.69 33.14 -14.76
C ASP A 187 -3.37 32.41 -14.51
N LEU A 188 -3.40 31.33 -13.72
CA LEU A 188 -2.24 30.49 -13.45
C LEU A 188 -1.74 29.78 -14.72
N TYR A 189 -2.67 29.27 -15.52
CA TYR A 189 -2.36 28.64 -16.81
C TYR A 189 -1.68 29.65 -17.74
N MET A 190 -2.22 30.85 -17.88
CA MET A 190 -1.64 31.89 -18.74
C MET A 190 -0.29 32.40 -18.24
N ALA A 191 -0.10 32.49 -16.91
CA ALA A 191 1.19 32.84 -16.32
C ALA A 191 2.27 31.79 -16.64
N LEU A 192 1.94 30.50 -16.53
CA LEU A 192 2.84 29.42 -16.90
C LEU A 192 3.07 29.35 -18.41
N TYR A 193 2.03 29.58 -19.22
CA TYR A 193 2.16 29.68 -20.67
C TYR A 193 3.20 30.73 -21.06
N ARG A 194 3.08 31.96 -20.54
CA ARG A 194 4.04 33.06 -20.82
C ARG A 194 5.47 32.72 -20.41
N LEU A 195 5.63 31.96 -19.33
CA LEU A 195 6.95 31.53 -18.88
C LEU A 195 7.57 30.49 -19.84
N LEU A 196 6.76 29.58 -20.37
CA LEU A 196 7.19 28.47 -21.23
C LEU A 196 7.17 28.81 -22.72
N GLU A 197 6.47 29.87 -23.12
CA GLU A 197 6.34 30.35 -24.50
C GLU A 197 7.68 30.38 -25.27
N PRO A 198 8.80 30.88 -24.71
CA PRO A 198 10.06 30.96 -25.44
C PRO A 198 10.68 29.60 -25.81
N VAL A 199 10.30 28.54 -25.11
CA VAL A 199 10.83 27.18 -25.30
C VAL A 199 9.81 26.22 -25.93
N MET A 200 8.59 26.69 -26.21
CA MET A 200 7.56 25.88 -26.84
C MET A 200 7.59 26.00 -28.37
N PRO A 201 7.28 24.91 -29.10
CA PRO A 201 7.07 24.99 -30.54
C PRO A 201 5.95 25.98 -30.93
N ASN A 202 6.20 26.81 -31.94
CA ASN A 202 5.29 27.89 -32.39
C ASN A 202 3.85 27.42 -32.68
N TYR A 203 3.67 26.18 -33.16
CA TYR A 203 2.35 25.65 -33.46
C TYR A 203 1.50 25.39 -32.20
N ILE A 204 2.13 25.19 -31.04
CA ILE A 204 1.46 25.01 -29.74
C ILE A 204 1.00 26.38 -29.22
N ALA A 205 1.87 27.38 -29.26
CA ALA A 205 1.56 28.77 -28.88
C ALA A 205 0.36 29.31 -29.66
N TYR A 206 0.40 29.17 -30.99
CA TYR A 206 -0.70 29.61 -31.87
C TYR A 206 -2.04 28.96 -31.53
N LYS A 207 -2.07 27.67 -31.18
CA LYS A 207 -3.29 26.97 -30.78
C LYS A 207 -3.85 27.45 -29.45
N ILE A 208 -2.98 27.75 -28.49
CA ILE A 208 -3.39 28.27 -27.18
C ILE A 208 -4.02 29.66 -27.35
N GLU A 209 -3.41 30.54 -28.14
CA GLU A 209 -3.86 31.92 -28.37
C GLU A 209 -5.16 32.01 -29.16
N THR A 210 -5.33 31.16 -30.17
CA THR A 210 -6.53 31.15 -31.03
C THR A 210 -7.73 30.43 -30.42
N GLY A 211 -7.61 29.89 -29.20
CA GLY A 211 -8.71 29.21 -28.50
C GLY A 211 -9.12 27.88 -29.12
N GLY A 212 -8.23 27.24 -29.88
CA GLY A 212 -8.49 25.95 -30.50
C GLY A 212 -8.61 24.84 -29.45
N SER A 213 -9.84 24.33 -29.24
CA SER A 213 -10.12 23.21 -28.34
C SER A 213 -9.23 22.01 -28.68
N SER A 214 -8.30 21.67 -27.78
CA SER A 214 -7.41 20.53 -27.96
C SER A 214 -6.80 20.08 -26.62
N ARG A 215 -6.18 18.88 -26.63
CA ARG A 215 -5.51 18.21 -25.49
C ARG A 215 -4.44 19.04 -24.73
N ILE A 216 -4.26 20.31 -25.08
CA ILE A 216 -3.28 21.26 -24.53
C ILE A 216 -3.89 22.11 -23.39
N ASP A 217 -5.21 22.04 -23.17
CA ASP A 217 -5.91 22.76 -22.08
C ASP A 217 -5.51 22.30 -20.67
N VAL A 218 -4.67 21.27 -20.56
CA VAL A 218 -4.11 20.79 -19.30
C VAL A 218 -2.59 20.80 -19.39
N ILE A 219 -1.94 21.67 -18.61
CA ILE A 219 -0.49 21.56 -18.37
C ILE A 219 -0.29 20.52 -17.28
N LEU A 220 0.42 19.45 -17.61
CA LEU A 220 0.86 18.44 -16.66
C LEU A 220 2.35 18.66 -16.38
N SER A 221 2.68 19.16 -15.20
CA SER A 221 4.05 19.15 -14.72
C SER A 221 4.24 17.94 -13.82
N ARG A 222 5.00 16.96 -14.29
CA ARG A 222 5.50 15.88 -13.43
C ARG A 222 6.71 16.42 -12.70
N PHE A 223 6.59 16.65 -11.41
CA PHE A 223 7.72 17.09 -10.61
C PHE A 223 8.66 15.90 -10.43
N THR A 224 9.73 15.86 -11.23
CA THR A 224 10.89 15.01 -10.94
C THR A 224 11.72 15.73 -9.89
N PHE A 225 11.56 15.35 -8.62
CA PHE A 225 12.30 15.99 -7.54
C PHE A 225 13.78 15.62 -7.62
N ASN A 226 14.63 16.65 -7.64
CA ASN A 226 16.06 16.51 -7.42
C ASN A 226 16.33 16.01 -5.97
N ASP A 227 17.43 15.29 -5.76
CA ASP A 227 17.68 14.36 -4.65
C ASP A 227 17.40 14.87 -3.21
N ARG A 228 17.38 16.18 -2.96
CA ARG A 228 17.17 16.76 -1.61
C ARG A 228 15.75 16.66 -1.05
N LEU A 229 14.71 16.74 -1.87
CA LEU A 229 13.32 16.57 -1.39
C LEU A 229 12.90 15.09 -1.43
N ALA A 230 13.46 14.33 -2.37
CA ALA A 230 13.45 12.88 -2.31
C ALA A 230 14.09 12.36 -1.00
N TRP A 231 15.07 13.07 -0.42
CA TRP A 231 15.69 12.73 0.87
C TRP A 231 14.75 12.93 2.06
N ILE A 232 13.99 14.04 2.13
CA ILE A 232 13.00 14.27 3.21
C ILE A 232 11.94 13.17 3.20
N PHE A 233 11.45 12.78 2.03
CA PHE A 233 10.51 11.65 1.92
C PHE A 233 11.19 10.30 2.14
N LYS A 234 12.35 10.01 1.52
CA LYS A 234 13.11 8.77 1.76
C LYS A 234 13.37 8.57 3.25
N SER A 235 13.73 9.61 3.99
CA SER A 235 14.04 9.52 5.43
C SER A 235 12.87 9.02 6.30
N ASN A 236 11.63 9.34 5.92
CA ASN A 236 10.43 8.83 6.61
C ASN A 236 10.03 7.41 6.17
N TRP A 237 10.51 6.93 5.02
CA TRP A 237 10.10 5.65 4.43
C TRP A 237 11.25 4.62 4.32
N THR A 238 12.43 4.92 4.86
CA THR A 238 13.60 4.03 4.80
C THR A 238 13.60 2.91 5.81
N ASN A 239 12.76 2.93 6.85
CA ASN A 239 12.84 1.95 7.94
C ASN A 239 11.84 0.80 7.85
N PHE A 240 11.09 0.71 6.76
CA PHE A 240 10.01 -0.27 6.62
C PHE A 240 10.42 -1.43 5.73
N ARG A 241 9.88 -2.62 6.02
CA ARG A 241 10.02 -3.78 5.14
C ARG A 241 8.95 -3.73 4.07
N ARG A 242 9.33 -3.96 2.81
CA ARG A 242 8.40 -3.96 1.67
C ARG A 242 8.30 -5.36 1.09
N ILE A 243 7.07 -5.86 0.97
CA ILE A 243 6.77 -7.13 0.30
C ILE A 243 5.81 -6.82 -0.84
N CYS A 244 6.21 -7.08 -2.07
CA CYS A 244 5.41 -6.76 -3.25
C CYS A 244 5.00 -8.03 -3.99
N PHE A 245 3.76 -8.07 -4.47
CA PHE A 245 3.18 -9.15 -5.26
C PHE A 245 2.76 -8.74 -6.67
#